data_AF-A0A949Y0A8-F1
#
_entry.id   AF-A0A949Y0A8-F1
#
_cell.length_a   1.000
_cell.length_b   1.000
_cell.length_c   1.000
_cell.angle_alpha   90.00
_cell.angle_beta   90.00
_cell.angle_gamma   90.00
#
_symmetry.space_group_name_H-M   'P 1'
#
loop_
_entity.id
_entity.type
_entity.pdbx_description
1 polymer ?
#
loop_
_entity_poly.entity_id
_entity_poly.type
_entity_poly.pdbx_seq_one_letter_code
_entity_poly.pdbx_strand_id
1 'polypeptide(L)'
;MIRRTFVAENEVEAAAIEQALTMVRELKQLADATPDGHVLAVVEQAAVEHGRRFARQRLQDVLNAQAADLEKKGGADGPARVAGSDATTARPSDGSSPPPAR
;
A
#
# COMPACT_ATOMS: atom_id res chain seq x y z
N MET A 1 -36.62 -1.93 16.72
CA MET A 1 -35.25 -2.39 16.40
C MET A 1 -35.20 -2.68 14.91
N ILE A 2 -34.37 -1.97 14.14
CA ILE A 2 -34.21 -2.24 12.70
C ILE A 2 -33.01 -3.17 12.56
N ARG A 3 -33.21 -4.33 11.94
CA ARG A 3 -32.12 -5.29 11.66
C ARG A 3 -31.78 -5.21 10.17
N ARG A 4 -30.48 -5.08 9.88
CA ARG A 4 -29.93 -5.10 8.52
C ARG A 4 -28.69 -6.00 8.52
N THR A 5 -28.44 -6.65 7.39
CA THR A 5 -27.25 -7.46 7.16
C THR A 5 -26.37 -6.74 6.16
N PHE A 6 -25.06 -6.71 6.44
CA PHE A 6 -24.04 -6.25 5.51
C PHE A 6 -23.15 -7.44 5.15
N VAL A 7 -22.69 -7.48 3.91
CA VAL A 7 -21.70 -8.46 3.45
C VAL A 7 -20.43 -7.68 3.17
N ALA A 8 -19.33 -8.13 3.77
CA ALA A 8 -17.99 -7.61 3.52
C ALA A 8 -17.20 -8.65 2.71
N GLU A 9 -16.42 -8.22 1.74
CA GLU A 9 -15.65 -9.11 0.88
C GLU A 9 -14.36 -9.61 1.57
N ASN A 10 -13.91 -8.87 2.57
CA ASN A 10 -12.70 -9.17 3.35
C ASN A 10 -12.77 -8.59 4.77
N GLU A 11 -11.81 -8.97 5.61
CA GLU A 11 -11.71 -8.53 7.00
C GLU A 11 -11.52 -7.00 7.16
N VAL A 12 -10.86 -6.35 6.18
CA VAL A 12 -10.64 -4.91 6.21
C VAL A 12 -11.96 -4.16 6.03
N GLU A 13 -12.81 -4.62 5.12
CA GLU A 13 -14.16 -4.08 4.93
C GLU A 13 -15.06 -4.35 6.14
N ALA A 14 -15.02 -5.55 6.71
CA ALA A 14 -15.79 -5.88 7.91
C ALA A 14 -15.44 -4.94 9.07
N ALA A 15 -14.13 -4.79 9.35
CA ALA A 15 -13.65 -3.87 10.36
C ALA A 15 -14.03 -2.41 10.08
N ALA A 16 -14.03 -1.99 8.80
CA ALA A 16 -14.43 -0.64 8.42
C ALA A 16 -15.91 -0.36 8.73
N ILE A 17 -16.79 -1.32 8.46
CA ILE A 17 -18.23 -1.21 8.76
C ILE A 17 -18.44 -1.10 10.27
N GLU A 18 -17.78 -1.96 11.06
CA GLU A 18 -17.89 -1.96 12.52
C GLU A 18 -17.39 -0.65 13.14
N GLN A 19 -16.26 -0.14 12.66
CA GLN A 19 -15.70 1.14 13.10
C GLN A 19 -16.62 2.31 12.75
N ALA A 20 -17.19 2.35 11.55
CA ALA A 20 -18.14 3.39 11.15
C ALA A 20 -19.40 3.38 12.02
N LEU A 21 -19.94 2.19 12.33
CA LEU A 21 -21.09 2.07 13.25
C LEU A 21 -20.75 2.53 14.66
N THR A 22 -19.55 2.23 15.14
CA THR A 22 -19.08 2.67 16.46
C THR A 22 -18.95 4.19 16.51
N MET A 23 -18.34 4.80 15.50
CA MET A 23 -18.22 6.26 15.37
C MET A 23 -19.60 6.95 15.41
N VAL A 24 -20.60 6.42 14.69
CA VAL A 24 -21.96 7.01 14.73
C VAL A 24 -22.58 6.92 16.13
N ARG A 25 -22.33 5.84 16.88
CA ARG A 25 -22.82 5.69 18.26
C ARG A 25 -22.14 6.67 19.20
N GLU A 26 -20.83 6.88 19.05
CA GLU A 26 -20.08 7.86 19.83
C GLU A 26 -20.56 9.29 19.56
N LEU A 27 -20.77 9.64 18.28
CA LEU A 27 -21.32 10.96 17.92
C LEU A 27 -22.73 11.17 18.50
N LYS A 28 -23.55 10.13 18.54
CA LYS A 28 -24.86 10.20 19.20
C LYS A 28 -24.73 10.44 20.70
N GLN A 29 -23.84 9.71 21.38
CA GLN A 29 -23.61 9.91 22.82
C GLN A 29 -23.08 11.31 23.12
N LEU A 30 -22.19 11.83 22.26
CA LEU A 30 -21.70 13.20 22.37
C LEU A 30 -22.83 14.21 22.22
N ALA A 31 -23.74 14.00 21.25
CA ALA A 31 -24.91 14.85 21.08
C ALA A 31 -25.79 14.86 22.33
N ASP A 32 -26.08 13.67 22.89
CA ASP A 32 -26.90 13.51 24.09
C ASP A 32 -26.27 14.17 25.34
N ALA A 33 -24.94 14.27 25.39
CA ALA A 33 -24.19 14.89 26.49
C ALA A 33 -23.91 16.39 26.30
N THR A 34 -24.15 16.95 25.11
CA THR A 34 -23.81 18.33 24.80
C THR A 34 -24.98 19.26 25.18
N PRO A 35 -24.71 20.41 25.83
CA PRO A 35 -25.76 21.39 26.13
C PRO A 35 -26.49 21.90 24.88
N ASP A 36 -27.78 22.21 25.06
CA ASP A 36 -28.61 22.80 24.01
C ASP A 36 -27.96 24.07 23.43
N GLY A 37 -28.11 24.26 22.11
CA GLY A 37 -27.49 25.36 21.38
C GLY A 37 -26.03 25.14 21.00
N HIS A 38 -25.34 24.14 21.57
CA HIS A 38 -23.96 23.78 21.22
C HIS A 38 -23.84 22.47 20.44
N VAL A 39 -24.88 21.63 20.46
CA VAL A 39 -24.89 20.29 19.86
C VAL A 39 -24.35 20.29 18.43
N LEU A 40 -24.86 21.17 17.57
CA LEU A 40 -24.44 21.20 16.16
C LEU A 40 -22.94 21.49 16.03
N ALA A 41 -22.45 22.56 16.65
CA ALA A 41 -21.05 22.96 16.53
C ALA A 41 -20.09 21.89 17.08
N VAL A 42 -20.40 21.32 18.25
CA VAL A 42 -19.56 20.33 18.92
C VAL A 42 -19.57 18.99 18.18
N VAL A 43 -20.75 18.49 17.82
CA VAL A 43 -20.89 17.18 17.17
C VAL A 43 -20.41 17.24 15.72
N GLU A 44 -20.63 18.34 14.99
CA GLU A 44 -20.10 18.53 13.64
C GLU A 44 -18.58 18.54 13.64
N GLN A 45 -17.95 19.27 14.57
CA GLN A 45 -16.50 19.29 14.70
C GLN A 45 -15.94 17.88 14.94
N ALA A 46 -16.53 17.14 15.89
CA ALA A 46 -16.13 15.77 16.17
C ALA A 46 -16.34 14.85 14.94
N ALA A 47 -17.48 14.97 14.25
CA ALA A 47 -17.78 14.17 13.07
C ALA A 47 -16.77 14.41 11.94
N VAL A 48 -16.39 15.66 11.69
CA VAL A 48 -15.39 16.01 10.67
C VAL A 48 -14.02 15.46 11.05
N GLU A 49 -13.60 15.59 12.31
CA GLU A 49 -12.30 15.08 12.74
C GLU A 49 -12.24 13.55 12.63
N HIS A 50 -13.21 12.85 13.21
CA HIS A 50 -13.27 11.39 13.20
C HIS A 50 -13.42 10.86 11.76
N GLY A 51 -14.29 11.47 10.95
CA GLY A 51 -14.48 11.10 9.55
C GLY A 51 -13.20 11.28 8.73
N ARG A 52 -12.47 12.38 8.91
CA ARG A 52 -11.18 12.59 8.21
C ARG A 52 -10.15 11.55 8.61
N ARG A 53 -10.05 11.23 9.90
CA ARG A 53 -9.13 10.21 10.41
C ARG A 53 -9.47 8.83 9.85
N PHE A 54 -10.75 8.46 9.89
CA PHE A 54 -11.26 7.21 9.33
C PHE A 54 -10.94 7.09 7.84
N ALA A 55 -11.28 8.11 7.05
CA ALA A 55 -11.04 8.12 5.61
C ALA A 55 -9.54 8.01 5.29
N ARG A 56 -8.68 8.73 6.02
CA ARG A 56 -7.23 8.65 5.85
C ARG A 56 -6.71 7.24 6.11
N GLN A 57 -7.14 6.60 7.20
CA GLN A 57 -6.69 5.24 7.53
C GLN A 57 -7.11 4.26 6.42
N ARG A 58 -8.35 4.33 5.97
CA ARG A 58 -8.85 3.45 4.89
C ARG A 58 -8.12 3.66 3.57
N LEU A 59 -7.82 4.91 3.21
CA LEU A 59 -6.98 5.19 2.05
C LEU A 59 -5.58 4.59 2.20
N GLN A 60 -4.97 4.70 3.38
CA GLN A 60 -3.66 4.10 3.62
C GLN A 60 -3.71 2.57 3.47
N ASP A 61 -4.74 1.92 3.99
CA ASP A 61 -4.90 0.47 3.89
C ASP A 61 -5.03 0.01 2.43
N VAL A 62 -5.83 0.73 1.62
CA VAL A 62 -5.97 0.47 0.18
C VAL A 62 -4.65 0.65 -0.57
N LEU A 63 -3.92 1.73 -0.30
CA LEU A 63 -2.64 2.00 -0.94
C LEU A 63 -1.59 0.93 -0.57
N ASN A 64 -1.57 0.49 0.69
CA ASN A 64 -0.68 -0.59 1.13
C ASN A 64 -1.00 -1.92 0.44
N ALA A 65 -2.29 -2.25 0.26
CA ALA A 65 -2.70 -3.44 -0.47
C ALA A 65 -2.25 -3.38 -1.95
N GLN A 66 -2.42 -2.23 -2.59
CA GLN A 66 -1.96 -2.03 -3.98
C GLN A 66 -0.44 -2.18 -4.12
N ALA A 67 0.33 -1.61 -3.18
CA ALA A 67 1.79 -1.74 -3.18
C ALA A 67 2.24 -3.20 -3.05
N ALA A 68 1.65 -3.95 -2.11
CA ALA A 68 1.95 -5.37 -1.90
C ALA A 68 1.65 -6.22 -3.14
N ASP A 69 0.61 -5.89 -3.90
CA ASP A 69 0.27 -6.61 -5.13
C ASP A 69 1.18 -6.26 -6.31
N LEU A 70 1.75 -5.06 -6.35
CA LEU A 70 2.78 -4.69 -7.33
C LEU A 70 4.11 -5.40 -7.06
N GLU A 71 4.52 -5.50 -5.80
CA GLU A 71 5.74 -6.23 -5.41
C GLU A 71 5.68 -7.71 -5.80
N LYS A 72 4.52 -8.36 -5.59
CA LYS A 72 4.29 -9.75 -6.04
C LYS A 72 4.39 -9.91 -7.56
N LYS A 73 4.03 -8.89 -8.34
CA LYS A 73 4.09 -8.92 -9.81
C LYS A 73 5.47 -8.59 -10.38
N GLY A 74 6.31 -7.88 -9.61
CA GLY A 74 7.68 -7.51 -10.00
C GLY A 74 8.72 -8.60 -9.76
N GLY A 75 8.40 -9.66 -9.00
CA GLY A 75 9.29 -10.77 -8.68
C GLY A 75 9.40 -11.82 -9.78
N ALA A 76 9.83 -11.42 -10.98
CA ALA A 76 10.39 -12.34 -11.96
C ALA A 76 11.83 -11.92 -12.24
N ASP A 77 12.74 -12.28 -11.33
CA ASP A 77 14.16 -12.41 -11.64
C ASP A 77 14.31 -13.61 -12.60
N GLY A 78 13.87 -13.41 -13.84
CA GLY A 78 14.27 -14.28 -14.94
C GLY A 78 15.77 -14.10 -15.13
N PRO A 79 16.58 -15.17 -15.13
CA PRO A 79 18.02 -15.04 -15.33
C PRO A 79 18.25 -14.29 -16.63
N ALA A 80 18.93 -13.14 -16.55
CA ALA A 80 19.39 -12.42 -17.72
C ALA A 80 20.25 -13.38 -18.53
N ARG A 81 19.69 -13.88 -19.65
CA ARG A 81 20.41 -14.72 -20.60
C ARG A 81 21.51 -13.84 -21.18
N VAL A 82 22.72 -13.98 -20.65
CA VAL A 82 23.92 -13.41 -21.25
C VAL A 82 23.96 -13.93 -22.69
N ALA A 83 23.65 -13.06 -23.64
CA ALA A 83 23.88 -13.35 -25.04
C ALA A 83 25.37 -13.62 -25.17
N GLY A 84 25.72 -14.88 -25.43
CA GLY A 84 27.10 -15.27 -25.67
C GLY A 84 27.68 -14.36 -26.74
N SER A 85 28.68 -13.59 -26.36
CA SER A 85 29.55 -12.92 -27.32
C SER A 85 30.39 -14.01 -27.99
N ASP A 86 29.80 -14.66 -28.98
CA ASP A 86 30.52 -15.46 -29.96
C ASP A 86 31.24 -14.47 -30.88
N ALA A 87 32.32 -13.89 -30.34
CA ALA A 87 33.23 -13.00 -31.04
C ALA A 87 34.54 -13.75 -31.23
N THR A 88 34.59 -14.46 -32.36
CA THR A 88 35.76 -14.65 -33.23
C THR A 88 37.10 -14.90 -32.53
N THR A 89 37.55 -16.16 -32.61
CA THR A 89 38.93 -16.61 -32.46
C THR A 89 39.92 -15.64 -33.12
N ALA A 90 40.53 -14.75 -32.33
CA ALA A 90 41.74 -14.05 -32.71
C ALA A 90 42.94 -14.87 -32.20
N ARG A 91 43.68 -15.42 -33.15
CA ARG A 91 44.94 -16.14 -33.00
C ARG A 91 45.94 -15.31 -32.17
N PRO A 92 46.57 -15.86 -31.11
CA PRO A 92 47.70 -15.19 -30.47
C PRO A 92 48.88 -15.21 -31.45
N SER A 93 49.36 -14.03 -31.82
CA SER A 93 50.61 -13.86 -32.54
C SER A 93 51.77 -14.16 -31.61
N ASP A 94 52.46 -15.28 -31.87
CA ASP A 94 53.75 -15.66 -31.30
C ASP A 94 54.79 -14.55 -31.59
N GLY A 95 55.02 -13.69 -30.59
CA GLY A 95 56.18 -12.81 -30.54
C GLY A 95 57.42 -13.61 -30.17
N SER A 96 58.07 -14.22 -31.17
CA SER A 96 59.37 -14.88 -31.01
C SER A 96 60.49 -13.90 -31.39
N SER A 97 61.21 -13.41 -30.38
CA SER A 97 62.42 -12.59 -30.54
C SER A 97 63.63 -13.45 -30.95
N PRO A 98 64.50 -12.99 -31.88
CA PRO A 98 65.86 -13.48 -32.00
C PRO A 98 66.87 -12.63 -31.20
N PRO A 99 68.04 -13.21 -30.83
CA PRO A 99 69.00 -12.68 -29.83
C PRO A 99 70.01 -11.67 -30.40
N PRO A 100 70.83 -10.99 -29.54
CA PRO A 100 71.64 -9.85 -29.95
C PRO A 100 72.93 -10.27 -30.67
N ALA A 101 73.37 -9.45 -31.63
CA ALA A 101 74.71 -9.52 -32.22
C ALA A 101 75.55 -8.34 -31.72
N ARG A 102 76.81 -8.68 -31.38
CA ARG A 102 77.90 -7.86 -30.84
C ARG A 102 78.30 -6.68 -31.71
#